data_AF-A0A098T634-F1
#
_entry.id   AF-A0A098T634-F1
#
_cell.length_a   1.000
_cell.length_b   1.000
_cell.length_c   1.000
_cell.angle_alpha   90.00
_cell.angle_beta   90.00
_cell.angle_gamma   90.00
#
_symmetry.space_group_name_H-M   'P 1'
#
loop_
_entity.id
_entity.type
_entity.pdbx_description
1 polymer ?
#
loop_
_entity_poly.entity_id
_entity_poly.type
_entity_poly.pdbx_seq_one_letter_code
_entity_poly.pdbx_strand_id
1 'polypeptide(L)'
;MPLPVPKTLLLLAVLMAPPFATAAQAQEEAAALAGGLAPRVLFVTSGGYWEEAGDAAAPAPDAAGEKTAGSDAAAPAAEAAGEETAGEPTAGPAPGSRGYYRLIAIRGADNRSQLHLQQIALTPEGPELALSIGIDEINALGAYVTDIRPEDSTGAASAPGFAAYIYLKTDPKVAEPETWALYVDEFGEIQVERSSN
;
A
#
# COMPACT_ATOMS: atom_id res chain seq x y z
N MET A 1 -29.56 -73.56 -16.03
CA MET A 1 -28.57 -72.50 -16.31
C MET A 1 -29.17 -71.16 -15.88
N PRO A 2 -28.72 -70.54 -14.77
CA PRO A 2 -29.19 -69.22 -14.35
C PRO A 2 -28.23 -68.12 -14.84
N LEU A 3 -28.80 -67.01 -15.34
CA LEU A 3 -28.06 -65.80 -15.71
C LEU A 3 -27.74 -64.96 -14.46
N PRO A 4 -26.55 -64.34 -14.37
CA PRO A 4 -26.30 -63.26 -13.40
C PRO A 4 -26.44 -61.86 -14.05
N VAL A 5 -26.95 -60.92 -13.26
CA VAL A 5 -26.89 -59.46 -13.49
C VAL A 5 -26.49 -58.81 -12.15
N PRO A 6 -26.19 -57.51 -12.04
CA PRO A 6 -25.24 -56.60 -12.71
C PRO A 6 -24.12 -56.17 -11.73
N LYS A 7 -23.06 -55.48 -12.19
CA LYS A 7 -22.21 -54.60 -11.34
C LYS A 7 -21.15 -53.90 -12.18
N THR A 8 -21.42 -52.67 -12.62
CA THR A 8 -20.46 -51.55 -12.62
C THR A 8 -21.13 -50.33 -13.21
N LEU A 9 -21.68 -49.50 -12.32
CA LEU A 9 -22.08 -48.14 -12.60
C LEU A 9 -21.45 -47.32 -11.47
N LEU A 10 -20.25 -46.76 -11.71
CA LEU A 10 -19.71 -45.55 -11.06
C LEU A 10 -18.25 -45.35 -11.47
N LEU A 11 -17.92 -44.25 -12.15
CA LEU A 11 -17.11 -43.13 -11.63
C LEU A 11 -16.71 -42.21 -12.81
N LEU A 12 -17.56 -41.24 -13.12
CA LEU A 12 -17.13 -40.03 -13.82
C LEU A 12 -17.87 -38.85 -13.19
N ALA A 13 -17.42 -38.47 -11.99
CA ALA A 13 -17.89 -37.31 -11.26
C ALA A 13 -16.67 -36.53 -10.76
N VAL A 14 -15.86 -36.02 -11.70
CA VAL A 14 -14.82 -35.02 -11.42
C VAL A 14 -14.85 -34.02 -12.58
N LEU A 15 -15.76 -33.06 -12.54
CA LEU A 15 -15.56 -31.70 -13.09
C LEU A 15 -16.79 -30.80 -12.81
N MET A 16 -17.09 -30.55 -11.53
CA MET A 16 -17.96 -29.42 -11.15
C MET A 16 -17.40 -28.81 -9.87
N ALA A 17 -16.25 -28.15 -9.99
CA ALA A 17 -15.85 -27.16 -9.01
C ALA A 17 -16.65 -25.88 -9.32
N PRO A 18 -17.55 -25.42 -8.43
CA PRO A 18 -18.31 -24.21 -8.66
C PRO A 18 -17.37 -22.98 -8.59
N PRO A 19 -17.45 -22.02 -9.53
CA PRO A 19 -16.69 -20.77 -9.51
C PRO A 19 -17.12 -19.81 -8.39
N PHE A 20 -17.97 -20.24 -7.45
CA PHE A 20 -18.57 -19.40 -6.40
C PHE A 20 -17.72 -19.30 -5.13
N ALA A 21 -16.69 -20.11 -4.96
CA ALA A 21 -15.86 -20.08 -3.75
C ALA A 21 -15.01 -18.80 -3.63
N THR A 22 -14.55 -18.24 -4.75
CA THR A 22 -13.69 -17.04 -4.79
C THR A 22 -14.43 -15.76 -4.39
N ALA A 23 -15.70 -15.60 -4.79
CA ALA A 23 -16.47 -14.40 -4.46
C ALA A 23 -16.83 -14.32 -2.95
N ALA A 24 -17.08 -15.47 -2.32
CA ALA A 24 -17.37 -15.53 -0.89
C ALA A 24 -16.13 -15.21 -0.04
N GLN A 25 -14.96 -15.73 -0.41
CA GLN A 25 -13.70 -15.42 0.28
C GLN A 25 -13.31 -13.94 0.15
N ALA A 26 -13.44 -13.35 -1.05
CA ALA A 26 -13.16 -11.93 -1.26
C ALA A 26 -14.06 -11.02 -0.40
N GLN A 27 -15.31 -11.42 -0.13
CA GLN A 27 -16.24 -10.63 0.68
C GLN A 27 -15.98 -10.78 2.19
N GLU A 28 -15.53 -11.95 2.65
CA GLU A 28 -15.14 -12.18 4.05
C GLU A 28 -13.86 -11.41 4.39
N GLU A 29 -12.89 -11.39 3.48
CA GLU A 29 -11.65 -10.62 3.62
C GLU A 29 -11.91 -9.11 3.56
N ALA A 30 -12.81 -8.65 2.70
CA ALA A 30 -13.24 -7.25 2.66
C ALA A 30 -13.97 -6.82 3.95
N ALA A 31 -14.78 -7.70 4.54
CA ALA A 31 -15.46 -7.43 5.80
C ALA A 31 -14.48 -7.36 6.98
N ALA A 32 -13.48 -8.26 7.02
CA ALA A 32 -12.39 -8.21 7.98
C ALA A 32 -11.55 -6.93 7.83
N LEU A 33 -11.24 -6.53 6.59
CA LEU A 33 -10.55 -5.27 6.29
C LEU A 33 -11.38 -4.07 6.76
N ALA A 34 -12.66 -4.00 6.44
CA ALA A 34 -13.54 -2.91 6.86
C ALA A 34 -13.64 -2.80 8.39
N GLY A 35 -13.63 -3.93 9.11
CA GLY A 35 -13.57 -3.95 10.57
C GLY A 35 -12.20 -3.56 11.14
N GLY A 36 -11.12 -3.71 10.37
CA GLY A 36 -9.74 -3.38 10.76
C GLY A 36 -9.26 -1.99 10.35
N LEU A 37 -9.97 -1.30 9.44
CA LEU A 37 -9.61 0.07 9.05
C LEU A 37 -9.77 1.01 10.26
N ALA A 38 -8.71 1.77 10.55
CA ALA A 38 -8.75 2.74 11.62
C ALA A 38 -9.84 3.79 11.32
N PRO A 39 -10.77 4.09 12.26
CA PRO A 39 -11.87 5.03 12.03
C PRO A 39 -11.40 6.49 11.84
N ARG A 40 -10.10 6.72 12.00
CA ARG A 40 -9.45 8.01 11.79
C ARG A 40 -8.95 8.18 10.35
N VAL A 41 -8.90 7.12 9.54
CA VAL A 41 -8.59 7.27 8.10
C VAL A 41 -9.76 7.97 7.43
N LEU A 42 -9.48 9.08 6.74
CA LEU A 42 -10.49 9.91 6.08
C LEU A 42 -10.54 9.62 4.58
N PHE A 43 -9.38 9.67 3.93
CA PHE A 43 -9.24 9.45 2.50
C PHE A 43 -7.95 8.68 2.24
N VAL A 44 -8.02 7.74 1.30
CA VAL A 44 -6.87 7.04 0.76
C VAL A 44 -7.03 7.07 -0.76
N THR A 45 -6.03 7.59 -1.45
CA THR A 45 -5.96 7.50 -2.91
C THR A 45 -4.60 6.97 -3.33
N SER A 46 -4.58 6.17 -4.38
CA SER A 46 -3.37 5.59 -4.94
C SER A 46 -3.28 5.95 -6.42
N GLY A 47 -2.08 6.21 -6.89
CA GLY A 47 -1.83 6.54 -8.29
C GLY A 47 -0.35 6.75 -8.55
N GLY A 48 -0.04 7.11 -9.80
CA GLY A 48 1.34 7.34 -10.21
C GLY A 48 2.22 6.08 -10.11
N TYR A 49 3.49 6.23 -10.48
CA TYR A 49 4.51 5.22 -10.21
C TYR A 49 5.87 5.85 -9.94
N TRP A 50 6.74 5.11 -9.26
CA TRP A 50 8.14 5.47 -9.06
C TRP A 50 9.01 4.24 -9.29
N GLU A 51 10.24 4.47 -9.73
CA GLU A 51 11.26 3.45 -9.87
C GLU A 51 12.59 4.04 -9.39
N GLU A 52 13.27 3.34 -8.48
CA GLU A 52 14.63 3.69 -8.13
C GLU A 52 15.56 3.25 -9.26
N ALA A 53 16.51 4.11 -9.62
CA ALA A 53 17.55 3.74 -10.58
C ALA A 53 18.33 2.53 -10.02
N GLY A 54 18.12 1.36 -10.62
CA GLY A 54 18.97 0.20 -10.37
C GLY A 54 20.35 0.51 -10.92
N ASP A 55 21.40 0.32 -10.11
CA ASP A 55 22.77 0.42 -10.59
C ASP A 55 22.97 -0.61 -11.71
N ALA A 56 22.95 -0.16 -12.95
CA ALA A 56 23.05 -0.99 -14.13
C ALA A 56 24.50 -1.42 -14.37
N ALA A 57 25.13 -2.12 -13.41
CA ALA A 57 26.33 -2.92 -13.62
C ALA A 57 26.80 -3.61 -12.32
N ALA A 58 26.34 -4.84 -12.08
CA ALA A 58 27.17 -5.84 -11.42
C ALA A 58 27.26 -7.06 -12.33
N PRO A 59 28.42 -7.32 -12.98
CA PRO A 59 28.60 -8.57 -13.70
C PRO A 59 28.52 -9.73 -12.71
N ALA A 60 27.73 -10.75 -13.05
CA ALA A 60 27.55 -11.95 -12.25
C ALA A 60 28.91 -12.60 -11.93
N PRO A 61 29.23 -12.90 -10.67
CA PRO A 61 30.23 -13.92 -10.37
C PRO A 61 29.59 -15.30 -10.51
N ASP A 62 30.10 -16.07 -11.47
CA ASP A 62 29.80 -17.48 -11.68
C ASP A 62 29.90 -18.30 -10.39
N ALA A 63 28.97 -19.23 -10.25
CA ALA A 63 28.87 -20.17 -9.14
C ALA A 63 29.98 -21.25 -9.19
N ALA A 64 30.71 -21.42 -8.08
CA ALA A 64 31.25 -22.71 -7.65
C ALA A 64 31.50 -22.66 -6.12
N GLY A 65 30.78 -23.49 -5.37
CA GLY A 65 30.74 -23.44 -3.91
C GLY A 65 31.78 -24.31 -3.19
N GLU A 66 31.78 -24.26 -1.86
CA GLU A 66 31.86 -25.45 -0.99
C GLU A 66 31.39 -25.12 0.45
N LYS A 67 30.84 -26.13 1.13
CA LYS A 67 30.20 -26.13 2.46
C LYS A 67 31.19 -26.28 3.63
N THR A 68 30.82 -25.77 4.81
CA THR A 68 30.92 -26.40 6.17
C THR A 68 30.26 -25.44 7.19
N ALA A 69 29.16 -25.74 7.92
CA ALA A 69 28.80 -26.77 8.91
C ALA A 69 29.21 -26.47 10.38
N GLY A 70 28.22 -26.40 11.29
CA GLY A 70 28.32 -26.51 12.77
C GLY A 70 27.87 -25.25 13.54
N SER A 71 26.61 -25.11 13.96
CA SER A 71 25.94 -25.60 15.20
C SER A 71 26.42 -24.97 16.50
N ASP A 72 25.57 -24.16 17.17
CA ASP A 72 24.89 -24.60 18.40
C ASP A 72 23.90 -23.54 18.96
N ALA A 73 22.90 -24.07 19.66
CA ALA A 73 21.66 -23.45 20.08
C ALA A 73 21.75 -22.70 21.43
N ALA A 74 20.82 -21.76 21.66
CA ALA A 74 19.84 -21.81 22.78
C ALA A 74 19.09 -20.47 22.94
N ALA A 75 17.76 -20.54 22.92
CA ALA A 75 16.85 -19.67 23.66
C ALA A 75 16.29 -20.52 24.84
N PRO A 76 15.65 -19.97 25.91
CA PRO A 76 14.44 -19.16 25.76
C PRO A 76 14.13 -18.08 26.83
N ALA A 77 13.12 -17.25 26.50
CA ALA A 77 12.05 -16.67 27.34
C ALA A 77 12.42 -15.65 28.45
N ALA A 78 11.66 -14.59 28.77
CA ALA A 78 10.46 -13.94 28.23
C ALA A 78 10.25 -12.61 29.01
N GLU A 79 9.26 -11.82 28.56
CA GLU A 79 8.49 -10.78 29.28
C GLU A 79 8.87 -9.28 29.20
N ALA A 80 8.01 -8.58 28.44
CA ALA A 80 7.19 -7.42 28.83
C ALA A 80 7.83 -6.04 29.08
N ALA A 81 7.60 -5.15 28.09
CA ALA A 81 7.12 -3.76 28.17
C ALA A 81 7.51 -3.11 26.82
N GLY A 82 6.63 -2.57 25.99
CA GLY A 82 5.61 -1.59 26.32
C GLY A 82 6.14 -0.18 26.01
N GLU A 83 6.51 0.09 24.75
CA GLU A 83 6.76 1.45 24.24
C GLU A 83 6.57 1.45 22.71
N GLU A 84 5.46 2.04 22.24
CA GLU A 84 5.30 2.51 20.86
C GLU A 84 6.23 3.71 20.69
N THR A 85 7.48 3.43 20.34
CA THR A 85 8.42 4.45 19.86
C THR A 85 7.92 4.93 18.50
N ALA A 86 7.62 6.22 18.42
CA ALA A 86 7.39 6.94 17.18
C ALA A 86 8.46 6.54 16.15
N GLY A 87 8.01 5.93 15.05
CA GLY A 87 8.89 5.34 14.04
C GLY A 87 9.91 6.36 13.54
N GLU A 88 11.19 6.01 13.69
CA GLU A 88 12.30 6.60 12.95
C GLU A 88 12.00 6.59 11.45
N PRO A 89 12.58 7.52 10.66
CA PRO A 89 12.38 7.55 9.22
C PRO A 89 12.79 6.19 8.64
N THR A 90 11.81 5.46 8.09
CA THR A 90 12.06 4.24 7.31
C THR A 90 13.07 4.58 6.23
N ALA A 91 14.17 3.81 6.18
CA ALA A 91 15.16 3.92 5.12
C ALA A 91 14.44 3.89 3.77
N GLY A 92 14.81 4.80 2.86
CA GLY A 92 14.17 4.93 1.55
C GLY A 92 14.17 3.64 0.73
N PRO A 93 13.46 3.62 -0.41
CA PRO A 93 13.30 2.41 -1.21
C PRO A 93 14.64 1.80 -1.63
N ALA A 94 14.67 0.47 -1.75
CA ALA A 94 15.89 -0.24 -2.18
C ALA A 94 16.24 0.08 -3.64
N PRO A 95 17.53 0.06 -4.03
CA PRO A 95 17.94 0.28 -5.43
C PRO A 95 17.25 -0.69 -6.39
N GLY A 96 16.74 -0.18 -7.52
CA GLY A 96 16.00 -0.98 -8.51
C GLY A 96 14.59 -1.40 -8.08
N SER A 97 14.11 -0.94 -6.91
CA SER A 97 12.71 -1.13 -6.51
C SER A 97 11.79 -0.20 -7.30
N ARG A 98 10.53 -0.60 -7.42
CA ARG A 98 9.48 0.18 -8.06
C ARG A 98 8.19 0.06 -7.30
N GLY A 99 7.30 1.02 -7.51
CA GLY A 99 6.07 1.09 -6.76
C GLY A 99 5.09 2.13 -7.27
N TYR A 100 4.06 2.37 -6.46
CA TYR A 100 3.09 3.44 -6.67
C TYR A 100 3.06 4.37 -5.46
N TYR A 101 2.46 5.54 -5.64
CA TYR A 101 2.24 6.49 -4.56
C TYR A 101 0.86 6.30 -3.94
N ARG A 102 0.78 6.52 -2.63
CA ARG A 102 -0.46 6.52 -1.87
C ARG A 102 -0.53 7.78 -1.03
N LEU A 103 -1.55 8.61 -1.25
CA LEU A 103 -1.81 9.80 -0.46
C LEU A 103 -2.92 9.49 0.54
N ILE A 104 -2.64 9.66 1.84
CA ILE A 104 -3.57 9.35 2.93
C ILE A 104 -3.83 10.60 3.76
N ALA A 105 -5.11 10.88 4.00
CA ALA A 105 -5.53 11.80 5.06
C ALA A 105 -6.04 11.03 6.28
N ILE A 106 -5.48 11.34 7.45
CA ILE A 106 -5.84 10.76 8.75
C ILE A 106 -6.32 11.90 9.64
N ARG A 107 -7.34 11.66 10.46
CA ARG A 107 -7.77 12.57 11.51
C ARG A 107 -6.80 12.49 12.68
N GLY A 108 -6.00 13.53 12.89
CA GLY A 108 -5.11 13.70 14.04
C GLY A 108 -5.89 13.75 15.36
N ALA A 109 -5.20 13.58 16.49
CA ALA A 109 -5.79 13.52 17.84
C ALA A 109 -6.63 14.77 18.18
N ASP A 110 -6.22 15.92 17.67
CA ASP A 110 -6.88 17.23 17.76
C ASP A 110 -8.08 17.41 16.81
N ASN A 111 -8.44 16.36 16.07
CA ASN A 111 -9.46 16.31 15.02
C ASN A 111 -9.15 17.10 13.74
N ARG A 112 -7.93 17.65 13.60
CA ARG A 112 -7.47 18.22 12.31
C ARG A 112 -6.93 17.10 11.42
N SER A 113 -6.75 17.37 10.13
CA SER A 113 -6.25 16.38 9.18
C SER A 113 -4.72 16.38 9.15
N GLN A 114 -4.14 15.19 9.13
CA GLN A 114 -2.75 14.92 8.80
C GLN A 114 -2.70 14.23 7.44
N LEU A 115 -1.95 14.78 6.52
CA LEU A 115 -1.75 14.30 5.16
C LEU A 115 -0.35 13.69 5.05
N HIS A 116 -0.29 12.46 4.55
CA HIS A 116 0.95 11.73 4.31
C HIS A 116 0.99 11.18 2.89
N LEU A 117 2.11 11.43 2.21
CA LEU A 117 2.46 10.75 0.96
C LEU A 117 3.29 9.52 1.30
N GLN A 118 2.91 8.39 0.72
CA GLN A 118 3.58 7.12 0.90
C GLN A 118 4.04 6.56 -0.43
N GLN A 119 5.21 5.94 -0.43
CA GLN A 119 5.66 5.07 -1.52
C GLN A 119 5.39 3.63 -1.12
N ILE A 120 4.66 2.92 -1.97
CA ILE A 120 4.37 1.49 -1.79
C ILE A 120 5.20 0.72 -2.82
N ALA A 121 6.19 -0.03 -2.35
CA ALA A 121 7.00 -0.89 -3.19
C ALA A 121 6.21 -2.13 -3.62
N LEU A 122 6.35 -2.51 -4.88
CA LEU A 122 5.81 -3.76 -5.41
C LEU A 122 6.88 -4.85 -5.27
N THR A 123 6.70 -5.73 -4.28
CA THR A 123 7.60 -6.86 -4.03
C THR A 123 6.98 -8.18 -4.51
N PRO A 124 7.77 -9.25 -4.68
CA PRO A 124 7.22 -10.58 -4.98
C PRO A 124 6.22 -11.09 -3.93
N GLU A 125 6.40 -10.71 -2.66
CA GLU A 125 5.55 -11.07 -1.52
C GLU A 125 4.28 -10.20 -1.42
N GLY A 126 4.26 -9.05 -2.11
CA GLY A 126 3.13 -8.14 -2.21
C GLY A 126 3.52 -6.67 -2.07
N PRO A 127 2.53 -5.76 -2.07
CA PRO A 127 2.80 -4.34 -1.86
C PRO A 127 3.25 -4.06 -0.41
N GLU A 128 4.39 -3.39 -0.24
CA GLU A 128 4.95 -3.04 1.07
C GLU A 128 5.16 -1.53 1.20
N LEU A 129 4.98 -0.97 2.39
CA LEU A 129 5.25 0.44 2.65
C LEU A 129 6.77 0.66 2.65
N ALA A 130 7.28 1.38 1.65
CA ALA A 130 8.69 1.72 1.54
C ALA A 130 9.02 3.04 2.26
N LEU A 131 8.20 4.07 2.04
CA LEU A 131 8.42 5.41 2.59
C LEU A 131 7.09 6.04 2.98
N SER A 132 7.10 6.87 4.02
CA SER A 132 5.96 7.68 4.44
C SER A 132 6.45 9.05 4.90
N ILE A 133 6.02 10.11 4.21
CA ILE A 133 6.39 11.50 4.49
C ILE A 133 5.13 12.31 4.78
N GLY A 134 5.17 13.16 5.82
CA GLY A 134 4.11 14.13 6.09
C GLY A 134 4.22 15.33 5.15
N ILE A 135 3.08 15.82 4.67
CA ILE A 135 3.04 17.02 3.84
C ILE A 135 2.90 18.25 4.73
N ASP A 136 4.04 18.83 5.10
CA ASP A 136 4.12 19.89 6.12
C ASP A 136 3.34 21.15 5.71
N GLU A 137 3.33 21.52 4.43
CA GLU A 137 2.58 22.68 3.92
C GLU A 137 1.08 22.55 4.21
N ILE A 138 0.53 21.34 4.15
CA ILE A 138 -0.88 21.06 4.42
C ILE A 138 -1.10 20.82 5.92
N ASN A 139 -0.20 20.10 6.57
CA ASN A 139 -0.29 19.75 7.99
C ASN A 139 -0.16 20.97 8.89
N ALA A 140 0.68 21.95 8.53
CA ALA A 140 0.88 23.18 9.29
C ALA A 140 -0.31 24.14 9.24
N LEU A 141 -1.16 24.07 8.20
CA LEU A 141 -2.47 24.77 8.19
C LEU A 141 -3.40 24.22 9.27
N GLY A 142 -3.10 23.00 9.72
CA GLY A 142 -3.96 22.13 10.48
C GLY A 142 -5.32 22.06 9.82
N ALA A 143 -5.50 21.93 8.50
CA ALA A 143 -6.84 22.03 7.89
C ALA A 143 -7.72 20.79 8.13
N TYR A 144 -8.97 20.83 7.68
CA TYR A 144 -9.83 19.66 7.50
C TYR A 144 -9.81 19.26 6.02
N VAL A 145 -9.23 18.12 5.69
CA VAL A 145 -9.30 17.55 4.33
C VAL A 145 -10.72 17.02 4.12
N THR A 146 -11.35 17.45 3.02
CA THR A 146 -12.73 17.11 2.66
C THR A 146 -12.84 16.24 1.42
N ASP A 147 -11.82 16.21 0.56
CA ASP A 147 -11.72 15.31 -0.59
C ASP A 147 -10.26 15.25 -1.08
N ILE A 148 -9.88 14.16 -1.75
CA ILE A 148 -8.61 14.01 -2.45
C ILE A 148 -8.87 13.37 -3.82
N ARG A 149 -8.43 14.02 -4.89
CA ARG A 149 -8.62 13.55 -6.27
C ARG A 149 -7.28 13.40 -6.98
N PRO A 150 -6.84 12.17 -7.29
CA PRO A 150 -5.66 11.99 -8.15
C PRO A 150 -6.01 12.43 -9.57
N GLU A 151 -5.04 12.99 -10.30
CA GLU A 151 -5.24 13.38 -11.70
C GLU A 151 -5.38 12.14 -12.61
N ASP A 152 -4.69 11.06 -12.26
CA ASP A 152 -4.80 9.78 -12.93
C ASP A 152 -5.29 8.70 -11.96
N SER A 153 -6.45 8.12 -12.25
CA SER A 153 -7.06 7.00 -11.52
C SER A 153 -7.05 5.70 -12.33
N THR A 154 -6.39 5.68 -13.50
CA THR A 154 -6.41 4.51 -14.41
C THR A 154 -5.58 3.33 -13.88
N GLY A 155 -4.74 3.58 -12.87
CA GLY A 155 -3.82 2.58 -12.31
C GLY A 155 -2.68 2.22 -13.26
N ALA A 156 -2.54 2.93 -14.39
CA ALA A 156 -1.52 2.70 -15.40
C ALA A 156 -0.91 4.05 -15.81
N ALA A 157 -0.20 4.69 -14.87
CA ALA A 157 0.55 5.90 -15.19
C ALA A 157 1.62 5.58 -16.25
N SER A 158 1.68 6.39 -17.30
CA SER A 158 2.59 6.19 -18.46
C SER A 158 3.96 6.83 -18.28
N ALA A 159 4.14 7.65 -17.24
CA ALA A 159 5.39 8.27 -16.83
C ALA A 159 5.51 8.27 -15.29
N PRO A 160 6.73 8.27 -14.72
CA PRO A 160 6.91 8.30 -13.28
C PRO A 160 6.40 9.62 -12.69
N GLY A 161 6.02 9.59 -11.42
CA GLY A 161 5.48 10.73 -10.69
C GLY A 161 4.06 10.48 -10.17
N PHE A 162 3.47 11.51 -9.56
CA PHE A 162 2.13 11.48 -8.98
C PHE A 162 1.55 12.90 -8.94
N ALA A 163 0.25 13.03 -9.18
CA ALA A 163 -0.43 14.31 -9.07
C ALA A 163 -1.82 14.15 -8.45
N ALA A 164 -2.18 15.03 -7.52
CA ALA A 164 -3.49 15.05 -6.90
C ALA A 164 -3.92 16.45 -6.46
N TYR A 165 -5.23 16.70 -6.56
CA TYR A 165 -5.89 17.84 -5.94
C TYR A 165 -6.42 17.47 -4.56
N ILE A 166 -6.13 18.32 -3.58
CA ILE A 166 -6.55 18.21 -2.19
C ILE A 166 -7.55 19.33 -1.92
N TYR A 167 -8.73 18.97 -1.47
CA TYR A 167 -9.77 19.92 -1.07
C TYR A 167 -9.79 19.99 0.44
N LEU A 168 -9.61 21.19 0.99
CA LEU A 168 -9.48 21.39 2.43
C LEU A 168 -10.19 22.64 2.95
N LYS A 169 -10.47 22.67 4.25
CA LYS A 169 -11.05 23.82 4.96
C LYS A 169 -10.24 24.17 6.19
N THR A 170 -9.78 25.40 6.30
CA THR A 170 -9.11 25.91 7.52
C THR A 170 -10.12 26.29 8.60
N ASP A 171 -11.27 26.83 8.20
CA ASP A 171 -12.48 26.99 9.03
C ASP A 171 -13.59 26.06 8.50
N PRO A 172 -14.07 25.09 9.31
CA PRO A 172 -15.08 24.12 8.87
C PRO A 172 -16.45 24.75 8.61
N LYS A 173 -16.67 26.02 9.02
CA LYS A 173 -17.90 26.77 8.77
C LYS A 173 -17.95 27.39 7.37
N VAL A 174 -16.82 27.52 6.68
CA VAL A 174 -16.79 28.05 5.32
C VAL A 174 -17.45 27.04 4.37
N ALA A 175 -18.26 27.54 3.44
CA ALA A 175 -19.02 26.71 2.53
C ALA A 175 -18.10 26.00 1.52
N GLU A 176 -17.22 26.75 0.86
CA GLU A 176 -16.34 26.26 -0.19
C GLU A 176 -14.98 25.85 0.36
N PRO A 177 -14.44 24.68 -0.04
CA PRO A 177 -13.08 24.30 0.29
C PRO A 177 -12.06 25.08 -0.55
N GLU A 178 -10.86 25.24 -0.01
CA GLU A 178 -9.69 25.62 -0.79
C GLU A 178 -9.17 24.40 -1.56
N THR A 179 -8.58 24.64 -2.73
CA THR A 179 -7.93 23.61 -3.54
C THR A 179 -6.41 23.79 -3.49
N TRP A 180 -5.71 22.69 -3.25
CA TRP A 180 -4.26 22.59 -3.29
C TRP A 180 -3.87 21.48 -4.27
N ALA A 181 -2.79 21.68 -5.00
CA ALA A 181 -2.20 20.66 -5.86
C ALA A 181 -0.96 20.09 -5.16
N LEU A 182 -0.81 18.77 -5.20
CA LEU A 182 0.42 18.07 -4.86
C LEU A 182 0.91 17.38 -6.12
N TYR A 183 2.16 17.65 -6.48
CA TYR A 183 2.86 17.02 -7.59
C TYR A 183 4.13 16.34 -7.08
N VAL A 184 4.40 15.15 -7.61
CA VAL A 184 5.64 14.43 -7.44
C VAL A 184 6.19 14.20 -8.84
N ASP A 185 7.40 14.66 -9.08
CA ASP A 185 8.05 14.52 -10.38
C ASP A 185 8.67 13.13 -10.59
N GLU A 186 9.39 12.96 -11.69
CA GLU A 186 10.05 11.70 -12.05
C GLU A 186 11.21 11.32 -11.11
N PHE A 187 11.75 12.27 -10.36
CA PHE A 187 12.85 12.08 -9.40
C PHE A 187 12.35 11.95 -7.95
N GLY A 188 11.04 12.04 -7.73
CA GLY A 188 10.45 12.00 -6.41
C GLY A 188 10.45 13.36 -5.68
N GLU A 189 10.75 14.45 -6.36
CA GLU A 189 10.65 15.80 -5.78
C GLU A 189 9.19 16.16 -5.59
N ILE A 190 8.84 16.61 -4.38
CA ILE A 190 7.47 16.94 -4.00
C ILE A 190 7.27 18.45 -4.08
N GLN A 191 6.25 18.87 -4.82
CA GLN A 191 5.80 20.26 -4.90
C GLN A 191 4.35 20.35 -4.43
N VAL A 192 4.07 21.36 -3.60
CA VAL A 192 2.74 21.58 -3.01
C VAL A 192 2.36 23.03 -3.16
N GLU A 193 1.27 23.29 -3.88
CA GLU A 193 0.87 24.64 -4.25
C GLU A 193 -0.62 24.87 -3.98
N ARG A 194 -0.96 26.06 -3.49
CA ARG A 194 -2.34 26.50 -3.41
C ARG A 194 -2.82 26.87 -4.82
N SER A 195 -3.88 26.23 -5.30
CA SER A 195 -4.48 26.57 -6.58
C SER A 195 -5.17 27.93 -6.48
N SER A 196 -4.73 28.91 -7.27
CA SER A 196 -5.46 30.16 -7.46
C SER A 196 -6.55 29.93 -8.51
N ASN A 197 -7.80 29.93 -8.09
CA ASN A 197 -8.95 30.00 -8.99
C ASN A 197 -9.24 31.47 -9.30
#